data_AF-A0A820Y0E9-F1
#
_entry.id   AF-A0A820Y0E9-F1
#
_cell.length_a   1.000
_cell.length_b   1.000
_cell.length_c   1.000
_cell.angle_alpha   90.00
_cell.angle_beta   90.00
_cell.angle_gamma   90.00
#
_symmetry.space_group_name_H-M   'P 1'
#
loop_
_entity.id
_entity.type
_entity.pdbx_description
1 polymer ?
#
loop_
_entity_poly.entity_id
_entity_poly.type
_entity_poly.pdbx_seq_one_letter_code
_entity_poly.pdbx_strand_id
1 'polypeptide(L)'
;ILSLILVASYTANLASDLTIAKSQFIISGIDDIKNGKVPIHRIGIRNGTASEDYFRAEIYGGNEHFYPIAPEQNLYESVLAGIIDVGLSDTGVAEYAINNIYCNLTLVGNDFDRSAFSIVIPKNWVYAQDLDVGILLLKESGKIDNLRQKWFQSEFCSDSTTTVTATAMEIKAISGLFVTFAITTFISLLLFLWPKRYNIKNYLSQFISKKESSTTPEYIERNSNQNFERT
;
A
#
# COMPACT_ATOMS: atom_id res chain seq x y z
N ILE A 1 7.58 -16.22 29.76
CA ILE A 1 6.21 -15.68 29.69
C ILE A 1 6.23 -14.18 29.39
N LEU A 2 6.81 -13.32 30.25
CA LEU A 2 6.88 -11.86 30.00
C LEU A 2 7.53 -11.47 28.65
N SER A 3 8.67 -12.09 28.28
CA SER A 3 9.35 -11.81 27.01
C SER A 3 8.47 -12.12 25.78
N LEU A 4 7.71 -13.22 25.81
CA LEU A 4 6.78 -13.58 24.75
C LEU A 4 5.63 -12.57 24.62
N ILE A 5 5.12 -12.08 25.75
CA ILE A 5 4.06 -11.07 25.78
C ILE A 5 4.56 -9.75 25.17
N LEU A 6 5.78 -9.32 25.50
CA LEU A 6 6.35 -8.08 24.95
C LEU A 6 6.55 -8.15 23.43
N VAL A 7 7.12 -9.25 22.94
CA VAL A 7 7.29 -9.46 21.50
C VAL A 7 5.93 -9.49 20.81
N ALA A 8 4.96 -10.23 21.35
CA ALA A 8 3.61 -10.32 20.78
C ALA A 8 2.91 -8.95 20.74
N SER A 9 2.97 -8.15 21.80
CA SER A 9 2.38 -6.81 21.82
C SER A 9 3.06 -5.85 20.84
N TYR A 10 4.38 -5.95 20.67
CA TYR A 10 5.10 -5.13 19.70
C TYR A 10 4.68 -5.47 18.26
N THR A 11 4.65 -6.76 17.88
CA THR A 11 4.20 -7.13 16.53
C THR A 11 2.70 -6.88 16.33
N ALA A 12 1.86 -6.97 17.37
CA ALA A 12 0.45 -6.58 17.30
C ALA A 12 0.26 -5.08 17.01
N ASN A 13 0.99 -4.20 17.71
CA ASN A 13 0.93 -2.75 17.47
C ASN A 13 1.45 -2.40 16.08
N LEU A 14 2.58 -2.95 15.66
CA LEU A 14 3.12 -2.75 14.32
C LEU A 14 2.16 -3.22 13.22
N ALA A 15 1.53 -4.38 13.41
CA ALA A 15 0.54 -4.90 12.47
C ALA A 15 -0.71 -4.00 12.40
N SER A 16 -1.14 -3.45 13.54
CA SER A 16 -2.25 -2.48 13.60
C SER A 16 -1.90 -1.21 12.82
N ASP A 17 -0.72 -0.63 13.05
CA ASP A 17 -0.26 0.56 12.35
C ASP A 17 -0.13 0.34 10.84
N LEU A 18 0.40 -0.82 10.42
CA LEU A 18 0.49 -1.18 9.00
C LEU A 18 -0.90 -1.32 8.35
N THR A 19 -1.87 -1.87 9.09
CA THR A 19 -3.26 -2.01 8.63
C THR A 19 -3.93 -0.64 8.49
N ILE A 20 -3.74 0.25 9.46
CA ILE A 20 -4.24 1.63 9.40
C ILE A 20 -3.58 2.41 8.25
N ALA A 21 -2.26 2.28 8.08
CA ALA A 21 -1.52 2.95 7.02
C ALA A 21 -1.94 2.49 5.61
N LYS A 22 -2.42 1.25 5.47
CA LYS A 22 -3.04 0.75 4.24
C LYS A 22 -4.48 1.27 4.06
N SER A 23 -5.21 1.46 5.16
CA SER A 23 -6.60 1.93 5.16
C SER A 23 -6.74 3.42 4.81
N GLN A 24 -5.81 4.28 5.23
CA GLN A 24 -5.92 5.74 5.01
C GLN A 24 -6.01 6.15 3.53
N PHE A 25 -5.41 5.35 2.63
CA PHE A 25 -5.45 5.58 1.18
C PHE A 25 -6.66 4.95 0.49
N ILE A 26 -7.44 4.14 1.21
CA ILE A 26 -8.66 3.55 0.69
C ILE A 26 -9.74 4.63 0.78
N ILE A 27 -10.31 4.98 -0.38
CA ILE A 27 -11.55 5.75 -0.42
C ILE A 27 -12.59 4.93 0.35
N SER A 28 -13.30 5.54 1.30
CA SER A 28 -14.31 4.84 2.09
C SER A 28 -15.72 5.02 1.56
N GLY A 29 -15.96 6.04 0.73
CA GLY A 29 -17.25 6.31 0.11
C GLY A 29 -17.37 7.72 -0.44
N ILE A 30 -18.61 8.16 -0.65
CA ILE A 30 -18.92 9.45 -1.28
C ILE A 30 -18.46 10.66 -0.46
N ASP A 31 -18.42 10.55 0.88
CA ASP A 31 -18.02 11.65 1.75
C ASP A 31 -16.54 12.00 1.58
N ASP A 32 -15.68 11.01 1.33
CA ASP A 32 -14.27 11.23 1.02
C ASP A 32 -14.11 12.06 -0.27
N ILE A 33 -15.00 11.83 -1.25
CA ILE A 33 -15.03 12.59 -2.50
C ILE A 33 -15.51 14.02 -2.23
N LYS A 34 -16.60 14.19 -1.47
CA LYS A 34 -17.13 15.51 -1.08
C LYS A 34 -16.13 16.35 -0.28
N ASN A 35 -15.32 15.69 0.55
CA ASN A 35 -14.29 16.34 1.36
C ASN A 35 -12.97 16.58 0.60
N GLY A 36 -12.89 16.24 -0.69
CA GLY A 36 -11.71 16.52 -1.53
C GLY A 36 -10.53 15.58 -1.31
N LYS A 37 -10.75 14.36 -0.77
CA LYS A 37 -9.69 13.34 -0.63
C LYS A 37 -9.18 12.87 -2.00
N VAL A 38 -10.02 12.93 -3.03
CA VAL A 38 -9.68 12.63 -4.42
C VAL A 38 -9.80 13.91 -5.25
N PRO A 39 -8.78 14.28 -6.04
CA PRO A 39 -8.87 15.42 -6.94
C PRO A 39 -10.00 15.22 -7.96
N ILE A 40 -10.79 16.26 -8.24
CA ILE A 40 -11.99 16.13 -9.09
C ILE A 40 -11.66 15.58 -10.49
N HIS A 41 -10.53 15.98 -11.08
CA HIS A 41 -10.08 15.49 -12.39
C HIS A 41 -9.68 14.00 -12.43
N ARG A 42 -9.60 13.32 -11.28
CA ARG A 42 -9.35 11.87 -11.17
C ARG A 42 -10.61 11.07 -10.88
N ILE A 43 -11.78 11.72 -10.90
CA ILE A 43 -13.08 11.09 -10.75
C ILE A 43 -13.68 10.88 -12.14
N GLY A 44 -13.87 9.62 -12.53
CA GLY A 44 -14.50 9.25 -13.79
C GLY A 44 -16.01 9.15 -13.67
N ILE A 45 -16.72 9.87 -14.54
CA ILE A 45 -18.18 9.82 -14.61
C ILE A 45 -18.62 9.76 -16.07
N ARG A 46 -19.61 8.92 -16.38
CA ARG A 46 -20.14 8.79 -17.74
C ARG A 46 -21.07 9.96 -18.06
N ASN A 47 -20.86 10.59 -19.22
CA ASN A 47 -21.69 11.71 -19.66
C ASN A 47 -23.13 11.27 -19.99
N GLY A 48 -24.10 12.11 -19.66
CA GLY A 48 -25.53 11.91 -19.89
C GLY A 48 -26.17 10.87 -18.96
N THR A 49 -25.60 10.64 -17.77
CA THR A 49 -26.10 9.65 -16.82
C THR A 49 -26.63 10.28 -15.54
N ALA A 50 -27.47 9.56 -14.82
CA ALA A 50 -27.95 9.99 -13.50
C ALA A 50 -26.80 10.24 -12.51
N SER A 51 -25.69 9.49 -12.64
CA SER A 51 -24.48 9.72 -11.84
C SER A 51 -23.83 11.08 -12.13
N GLU A 52 -23.87 11.56 -13.37
CA GLU A 52 -23.43 12.91 -13.71
C GLU A 52 -24.33 13.96 -13.08
N ASP A 53 -25.66 13.80 -13.21
CA ASP A 53 -26.62 14.74 -12.63
C ASP A 53 -26.47 14.83 -11.10
N TYR A 54 -26.31 13.68 -10.42
CA TYR A 54 -26.02 13.63 -8.99
C TYR A 54 -24.72 14.37 -8.65
N PHE A 55 -23.62 14.06 -9.37
CA PHE A 55 -22.33 14.70 -9.09
C PHE A 55 -22.40 16.22 -9.27
N ARG A 56 -23.09 16.68 -10.32
CA ARG A 56 -23.29 18.10 -10.59
C ARG A 56 -24.15 18.80 -9.54
N ALA A 57 -25.14 18.12 -8.97
CA ALA A 57 -26.02 18.68 -7.96
C ALA A 57 -25.37 18.69 -6.55
N GLU A 58 -24.69 17.62 -6.17
CA GLU A 58 -24.33 17.34 -4.77
C GLU A 58 -22.84 17.50 -4.44
N ILE A 59 -21.96 17.51 -5.45
CA ILE A 59 -20.49 17.49 -5.25
C ILE A 59 -19.81 18.65 -5.99
N TYR A 60 -20.29 18.96 -7.19
CA TYR A 60 -19.66 19.93 -8.06
C TYR A 60 -19.75 21.37 -7.52
N GLY A 61 -18.60 21.93 -7.15
CA GLY A 61 -18.45 23.32 -6.68
C GLY A 61 -18.27 24.38 -7.78
N GLY A 62 -18.53 24.06 -9.05
CA GLY A 62 -18.58 25.05 -10.14
C GLY A 62 -17.35 25.12 -11.07
N ASN A 63 -16.12 25.10 -10.54
CA ASN A 63 -14.92 25.40 -11.36
C ASN A 63 -14.05 24.19 -11.72
N GLU A 64 -14.34 23.00 -11.19
CA GLU A 64 -13.49 21.82 -11.38
C GLU A 64 -14.20 20.75 -12.20
N HIS A 65 -13.62 20.37 -13.35
CA HIS A 65 -14.19 19.34 -14.20
C HIS A 65 -13.75 17.95 -13.76
N PHE A 66 -14.73 17.06 -13.55
CA PHE A 66 -14.49 15.63 -13.43
C PHE A 66 -13.97 15.07 -14.77
N TYR A 67 -13.41 13.86 -14.75
CA TYR A 67 -12.95 13.19 -15.96
C TYR A 67 -14.16 12.60 -16.72
N PRO A 68 -14.53 13.15 -17.90
CA PRO A 68 -15.70 12.69 -18.62
C PRO A 68 -15.39 11.37 -19.34
N ILE A 69 -16.20 10.35 -19.08
CA ILE A 69 -16.13 9.07 -19.78
C ILE A 69 -17.12 9.10 -20.94
N ALA A 70 -16.58 9.06 -22.16
CA ALA A 70 -17.39 9.00 -23.37
C ALA A 70 -18.18 7.67 -23.43
N PRO A 71 -19.32 7.62 -24.15
CA PRO A 71 -20.09 6.39 -24.33
C PRO A 71 -19.27 5.22 -24.89
N GLU A 72 -18.32 5.51 -25.78
CA GLU A 72 -17.41 4.53 -26.40
C GLU A 72 -16.31 4.04 -25.45
N GLN A 73 -16.06 4.78 -24.35
CA GLN A 73 -15.01 4.46 -23.39
C GLN A 73 -15.56 3.65 -22.22
N ASN A 74 -14.70 2.77 -21.71
CA ASN A 74 -15.00 1.95 -20.56
C ASN A 74 -14.49 2.61 -19.27
N LEU A 75 -15.42 2.85 -18.34
CA LEU A 75 -15.13 3.43 -17.03
C LEU A 75 -14.14 2.56 -16.25
N TYR A 76 -14.37 1.24 -16.20
CA TYR A 76 -13.60 0.30 -15.40
C TYR A 76 -12.16 0.15 -15.90
N GLU A 77 -11.96 0.15 -17.21
CA GLU A 77 -10.61 0.12 -17.80
C GLU A 77 -9.83 1.41 -17.50
N SER A 78 -10.50 2.56 -17.43
CA SER A 78 -9.86 3.82 -17.06
C SER A 78 -9.36 3.80 -15.61
N VAL A 79 -10.09 3.13 -14.71
CA VAL A 79 -9.65 2.89 -13.32
C VAL A 79 -8.44 1.94 -13.30
N LEU A 80 -8.50 0.83 -14.04
CA LEU A 80 -7.42 -0.15 -14.09
C LEU A 80 -6.14 0.41 -14.73
N ALA A 81 -6.27 1.32 -15.69
CA ALA A 81 -5.15 2.03 -16.31
C ALA A 81 -4.56 3.13 -15.41
N GLY A 82 -5.17 3.43 -14.26
CA GLY A 82 -4.73 4.48 -13.34
C GLY A 82 -4.95 5.91 -13.84
N ILE A 83 -5.75 6.09 -14.91
CA ILE A 83 -6.12 7.39 -15.45
C ILE A 83 -7.02 8.13 -14.45
N ILE A 84 -7.97 7.39 -13.86
CA ILE A 84 -8.86 7.84 -12.80
C ILE A 84 -8.65 6.96 -11.56
N ASP A 85 -8.87 7.52 -10.38
CA ASP A 85 -8.81 6.77 -9.11
C ASP A 85 -10.15 6.13 -8.77
N VAL A 86 -11.25 6.81 -9.09
CA VAL A 86 -12.61 6.39 -8.75
C VAL A 86 -13.52 6.59 -9.93
N GLY A 87 -14.35 5.59 -10.21
CA GLY A 87 -15.47 5.70 -11.15
C GLY A 87 -16.80 5.73 -10.41
N LEU A 88 -17.67 6.68 -10.76
CA LEU A 88 -19.06 6.71 -10.28
C LEU A 88 -19.97 5.98 -11.28
N SER A 89 -20.74 5.00 -10.79
CA SER A 89 -21.66 4.19 -11.58
C SER A 89 -22.78 3.65 -10.70
N ASP A 90 -23.91 3.27 -11.32
CA ASP A 90 -25.02 2.61 -10.65
C ASP A 90 -24.59 1.26 -10.03
N THR A 91 -25.00 1.00 -8.79
CA THR A 91 -24.59 -0.18 -8.00
C THR A 91 -24.83 -1.49 -8.75
N GLY A 92 -26.00 -1.67 -9.39
CA GLY A 92 -26.29 -2.91 -10.12
C GLY A 92 -25.40 -3.12 -11.36
N VAL A 93 -25.06 -2.05 -12.09
CA VAL A 93 -24.19 -2.16 -13.26
C VAL A 93 -22.75 -2.47 -12.82
N ALA A 94 -22.30 -1.80 -11.76
CA ALA A 94 -20.96 -1.97 -11.23
C ALA A 94 -20.76 -3.33 -10.53
N GLU A 95 -21.74 -3.80 -9.75
CA GLU A 95 -21.72 -5.13 -9.12
C GLU A 95 -21.59 -6.23 -10.19
N TYR A 96 -22.40 -6.15 -11.25
CA TYR A 96 -22.29 -7.09 -12.35
C TYR A 96 -20.91 -7.03 -13.03
N ALA A 97 -20.45 -5.83 -13.41
CA ALA A 97 -19.19 -5.68 -14.13
C ALA A 97 -17.98 -6.16 -13.30
N ILE A 98 -17.94 -5.84 -12.01
CA ILE A 98 -16.84 -6.20 -11.11
C ILE A 98 -16.84 -7.70 -10.82
N ASN A 99 -18.00 -8.30 -10.55
CA ASN A 99 -18.09 -9.72 -10.20
C ASN A 99 -17.94 -10.68 -11.39
N ASN A 100 -18.05 -10.19 -12.63
CA ASN A 100 -17.99 -11.04 -13.84
C ASN A 100 -16.81 -10.73 -14.77
N ILE A 101 -16.38 -9.48 -14.86
CA ILE A 101 -15.44 -9.01 -15.90
C ILE A 101 -14.18 -8.41 -15.28
N TYR A 102 -14.34 -7.54 -14.27
CA TYR A 102 -13.27 -6.73 -13.70
C TYR A 102 -12.98 -7.12 -12.23
N CYS A 103 -12.56 -8.36 -12.00
CA CYS A 103 -12.30 -8.93 -10.66
C CYS A 103 -11.25 -8.18 -9.82
N ASN A 104 -10.40 -7.38 -10.48
CA ASN A 104 -9.36 -6.58 -9.82
C ASN A 104 -9.90 -5.28 -9.22
N LEU A 105 -11.15 -4.94 -9.49
CA LEU A 105 -11.82 -3.78 -8.94
C LEU A 105 -12.68 -4.17 -7.76
N THR A 106 -12.98 -3.19 -6.91
CA THR A 106 -13.86 -3.39 -5.75
C THR A 106 -14.87 -2.26 -5.69
N LEU A 107 -16.09 -2.57 -5.27
CA LEU A 107 -17.09 -1.56 -4.92
C LEU A 107 -16.71 -0.92 -3.59
N VAL A 108 -16.85 0.39 -3.52
CA VAL A 108 -16.40 1.19 -2.38
C VAL A 108 -17.53 2.06 -1.87
N GLY A 109 -17.73 2.02 -0.55
CA GLY A 109 -18.71 2.84 0.15
C GLY A 109 -20.13 2.29 0.10
N ASN A 110 -21.02 3.06 0.73
CA ASN A 110 -22.45 2.77 0.77
C ASN A 110 -23.17 3.49 -0.37
N ASP A 111 -24.37 3.00 -0.69
CA ASP A 111 -25.28 3.67 -1.62
C ASP A 111 -25.55 5.11 -1.15
N PHE A 112 -25.25 6.08 -2.02
CA PHE A 112 -25.34 7.52 -1.73
C PHE A 112 -26.51 8.21 -2.45
N ASP A 113 -27.01 7.62 -3.52
CA ASP A 113 -28.22 8.03 -4.21
C ASP A 113 -29.17 6.83 -4.33
N ARG A 114 -30.40 6.99 -3.84
CA ARG A 114 -31.40 5.91 -3.84
C ARG A 114 -32.31 6.05 -5.05
N SER A 115 -31.74 5.79 -6.21
CA SER A 115 -32.44 5.71 -7.48
C SER A 115 -32.72 4.26 -7.86
N ALA A 116 -33.79 4.03 -8.64
CA ALA A 116 -34.20 2.69 -9.06
C ALA A 116 -34.46 2.63 -10.57
N PHE A 117 -34.11 1.51 -11.18
CA PHE A 117 -34.47 1.24 -12.57
C PHE A 117 -35.99 1.10 -12.69
N SER A 118 -36.56 1.81 -13.66
CA SER A 118 -38.01 1.83 -13.90
C SER A 118 -38.31 1.59 -15.38
N ILE A 119 -39.48 1.01 -15.64
CA ILE A 119 -39.99 0.79 -16.99
C ILE A 119 -40.92 1.96 -17.32
N VAL A 120 -40.62 2.67 -18.40
CA VAL A 120 -41.44 3.80 -18.85
C VAL A 120 -42.49 3.30 -19.84
N ILE A 121 -43.76 3.59 -19.54
CA ILE A 121 -44.91 3.24 -20.38
C ILE A 121 -45.63 4.50 -20.86
N PRO A 122 -46.30 4.46 -22.04
CA PRO A 122 -47.05 5.61 -22.52
C PRO A 122 -48.24 5.91 -21.58
N LYS A 123 -48.61 7.19 -21.50
CA LYS A 123 -49.74 7.63 -20.69
C LYS A 123 -51.03 6.96 -21.17
N ASN A 124 -51.83 6.47 -20.24
CA ASN A 124 -53.11 5.77 -20.49
C ASN A 124 -52.97 4.45 -21.27
N TRP A 125 -51.86 3.73 -21.09
CA TRP A 125 -51.72 2.39 -21.67
C TRP A 125 -52.69 1.39 -21.02
N VAL A 126 -53.48 0.69 -21.83
CA VAL A 126 -54.55 -0.22 -21.37
C VAL A 126 -54.00 -1.36 -20.49
N TYR A 127 -52.76 -1.80 -20.73
CA TYR A 127 -52.14 -2.93 -20.01
C TYR A 127 -51.26 -2.50 -18.83
N ALA A 128 -51.28 -1.22 -18.42
CA ALA A 128 -50.45 -0.73 -17.32
C ALA A 128 -50.70 -1.53 -16.02
N GLN A 129 -51.96 -1.75 -15.68
CA GLN A 129 -52.35 -2.50 -14.48
C GLN A 129 -51.95 -3.98 -14.57
N ASP A 130 -52.12 -4.60 -15.74
CA ASP A 130 -51.74 -6.00 -15.94
C ASP A 130 -50.21 -6.19 -15.83
N LEU A 131 -49.42 -5.22 -16.31
CA LEU A 131 -47.96 -5.23 -16.17
C LEU A 131 -47.55 -5.16 -14.68
N ASP A 132 -48.16 -4.26 -13.90
CA ASP A 132 -47.84 -4.10 -12.48
C ASP A 132 -48.14 -5.39 -11.69
N VAL A 133 -49.31 -6.00 -11.93
CA VAL A 133 -49.68 -7.28 -11.32
C VAL A 133 -48.72 -8.39 -11.77
N GLY A 134 -48.33 -8.42 -13.05
CA GLY A 134 -47.36 -9.36 -13.57
C GLY A 134 -46.00 -9.25 -12.87
N ILE A 135 -45.51 -8.03 -12.64
CA ILE A 135 -44.24 -7.79 -11.94
C ILE A 135 -44.33 -8.21 -10.47
N LEU A 136 -45.44 -7.92 -9.79
CA LEU A 136 -45.68 -8.36 -8.41
C LEU A 136 -45.66 -9.90 -8.30
N LEU A 137 -46.36 -10.59 -9.20
CA LEU A 137 -46.36 -12.05 -9.23
C LEU A 137 -44.95 -12.64 -9.46
N LEU A 138 -44.13 -12.02 -10.31
CA LEU A 138 -42.74 -12.44 -10.52
C LEU A 138 -41.87 -12.25 -9.28
N LYS A 139 -42.11 -11.19 -8.50
CA LYS A 139 -41.43 -10.94 -7.23
C LYS A 139 -41.88 -11.93 -6.16
N GLU A 140 -43.19 -12.09 -5.95
CA GLU A 140 -43.75 -13.02 -4.96
C GLU A 140 -43.38 -14.48 -5.25
N SER A 141 -43.31 -14.86 -6.53
CA SER A 141 -42.88 -16.21 -6.91
C SER A 141 -41.36 -16.44 -6.79
N GLY A 142 -40.58 -15.45 -6.35
CA GLY A 142 -39.12 -15.51 -6.26
C GLY A 142 -38.40 -15.60 -7.61
N LYS A 143 -39.07 -15.36 -8.74
CA LYS A 143 -38.45 -15.47 -10.08
C LYS A 143 -37.42 -14.37 -10.31
N ILE A 144 -37.69 -13.17 -9.81
CA ILE A 144 -36.74 -12.05 -9.86
C ILE A 144 -35.47 -12.37 -9.05
N ASP A 145 -35.62 -12.96 -7.87
CA ASP A 145 -34.47 -13.34 -7.03
C ASP A 145 -33.63 -14.43 -7.69
N ASN A 146 -34.28 -15.43 -8.30
CA ASN A 146 -33.58 -16.46 -9.09
C ASN A 146 -32.80 -15.87 -10.27
N LEU A 147 -33.36 -14.86 -10.95
CA LEU A 147 -32.65 -14.15 -12.02
C LEU A 147 -31.47 -13.35 -11.46
N ARG A 148 -31.65 -12.67 -10.32
CA ARG A 148 -30.56 -11.94 -9.65
C ARG A 148 -29.42 -12.90 -9.31
N GLN A 149 -29.72 -14.02 -8.66
CA GLN A 149 -28.72 -15.04 -8.35
C GLN A 149 -28.02 -15.53 -9.62
N LYS A 150 -28.78 -15.87 -10.67
CA LYS A 150 -28.22 -16.39 -11.93
C LYS A 150 -27.25 -15.41 -12.62
N TRP A 151 -27.54 -14.11 -12.59
CA TRP A 151 -26.74 -13.12 -13.34
C TRP A 151 -25.68 -12.41 -12.49
N PHE A 152 -25.87 -12.30 -11.18
CA PHE A 152 -24.99 -11.53 -10.29
C PHE A 152 -24.10 -12.39 -9.40
N GLN A 153 -24.45 -13.66 -9.15
CA GLN A 153 -23.56 -14.61 -8.46
C GLN A 153 -22.72 -15.35 -9.49
N SER A 154 -21.59 -14.77 -9.85
CA SER A 154 -20.63 -15.38 -10.77
C SER A 154 -19.47 -16.02 -10.00
N GLU A 155 -19.09 -17.24 -10.40
CA GLU A 155 -17.89 -17.92 -9.90
C GLU A 155 -16.61 -17.43 -10.62
N PHE A 156 -16.73 -16.59 -11.66
CA PHE A 156 -15.60 -16.21 -12.53
C PHE A 156 -14.48 -15.50 -11.76
N CYS A 157 -14.82 -14.68 -10.76
CA CYS A 157 -13.81 -14.03 -9.91
C CYS A 157 -13.38 -14.88 -8.69
N SER A 158 -14.16 -15.91 -8.32
CA SER A 158 -13.86 -16.80 -7.19
C SER A 158 -12.72 -17.78 -7.48
N ASP A 159 -12.48 -18.10 -8.76
CA ASP A 159 -11.45 -19.05 -9.20
C ASP A 159 -10.11 -18.39 -9.54
N SER A 160 -10.07 -17.04 -9.48
CA SER A 160 -8.79 -16.40 -9.28
C SER A 160 -8.34 -16.85 -7.90
N THR A 161 -7.41 -17.81 -7.88
CA THR A 161 -6.42 -17.91 -6.82
C THR A 161 -5.89 -16.50 -6.72
N THR A 162 -6.51 -15.72 -5.84
CA THR A 162 -6.03 -14.44 -5.42
C THR A 162 -4.75 -14.89 -4.77
N THR A 163 -3.68 -14.87 -5.57
CA THR A 163 -2.44 -14.33 -5.10
C THR A 163 -2.88 -13.03 -4.49
N VAL A 164 -3.27 -13.12 -3.22
CA VAL A 164 -3.13 -12.03 -2.28
C VAL A 164 -1.66 -11.78 -2.50
N THR A 165 -1.36 -10.86 -3.42
CA THR A 165 -0.06 -10.29 -3.57
C THR A 165 0.14 -9.72 -2.20
N ALA A 166 0.71 -10.55 -1.32
CA ALA A 166 1.12 -10.19 0.00
C ALA A 166 1.92 -8.95 -0.29
N THR A 167 1.33 -7.80 0.04
CA THR A 167 1.79 -6.50 -0.42
C THR A 167 3.23 -6.44 0.02
N ALA A 168 4.14 -6.65 -0.94
CA ALA A 168 5.54 -6.88 -0.60
C ALA A 168 5.99 -5.60 0.07
N MET A 169 6.47 -5.71 1.31
CA MET A 169 6.95 -4.54 2.03
C MET A 169 8.05 -3.90 1.19
N GLU A 170 7.82 -2.66 0.78
CA GLU A 170 8.77 -1.93 -0.06
C GLU A 170 10.11 -1.86 0.69
N ILE A 171 11.22 -2.12 -0.01
CA ILE A 171 12.58 -2.20 0.59
C ILE A 171 12.90 -0.92 1.39
N LYS A 172 12.32 0.22 0.99
CA LYS A 172 12.40 1.49 1.70
C LYS A 172 11.92 1.41 3.15
N ALA A 173 10.84 0.67 3.43
CA ALA A 173 10.29 0.52 4.77
C ALA A 173 11.22 -0.24 5.72
N ILE A 174 12.07 -1.13 5.20
CA ILE A 174 13.00 -1.96 5.99
C ILE A 174 14.42 -1.36 6.01
N SER A 175 14.68 -0.32 5.22
CA SER A 175 16.00 0.32 5.09
C SER A 175 16.63 0.71 6.44
N GLY A 176 15.81 1.17 7.39
CA GLY A 176 16.28 1.52 8.74
C GLY A 176 16.92 0.36 9.49
N LEU A 177 16.40 -0.87 9.33
CA LEU A 177 16.97 -2.07 9.96
C LEU A 177 18.36 -2.39 9.42
N PHE A 178 18.58 -2.22 8.11
CA PHE A 178 19.88 -2.41 7.50
C PHE A 178 20.91 -1.40 8.01
N VAL A 179 20.50 -0.13 8.17
CA VAL A 179 21.36 0.93 8.71
C VAL A 179 21.73 0.66 10.17
N THR A 180 20.78 0.26 11.02
CA THR A 180 21.09 -0.04 12.43
C THR A 180 21.99 -1.27 12.56
N PHE A 181 21.81 -2.29 11.73
CA PHE A 181 22.71 -3.44 11.68
C PHE A 181 24.14 -3.05 11.24
N ALA A 182 24.26 -2.17 10.23
CA ALA A 182 25.56 -1.67 9.78
C ALA A 182 26.29 -0.86 10.87
N ILE A 183 25.58 -0.01 11.59
CA ILE A 183 26.16 0.81 12.68
C ILE A 183 26.61 -0.08 13.85
N THR A 184 25.76 -1.03 14.27
CA THR A 184 26.10 -1.92 15.40
C THR A 184 27.29 -2.83 15.08
N THR A 185 27.37 -3.36 13.86
CA THR A 185 28.53 -4.13 13.41
C THR A 185 29.80 -3.29 13.33
N PHE A 186 29.71 -2.04 12.85
CA PHE A 186 30.85 -1.12 12.83
C PHE A 186 31.36 -0.77 14.22
N ILE A 187 30.45 -0.46 15.17
CA ILE A 187 30.81 -0.17 16.56
C ILE A 187 31.46 -1.41 17.20
N SER A 188 30.91 -2.60 16.98
CA SER A 188 31.47 -3.85 17.48
C SER A 188 32.89 -4.08 16.96
N LEU A 189 33.14 -3.84 15.66
CA LEU A 189 34.47 -3.92 15.07
C LEU A 189 35.44 -2.88 15.66
N LEU A 190 35.00 -1.64 15.87
CA LEU A 190 35.82 -0.61 16.50
C LEU A 190 36.21 -0.99 17.93
N LEU A 191 35.25 -1.44 18.74
CA LEU A 191 35.51 -1.88 20.12
C LEU A 191 36.41 -3.12 20.18
N PHE A 192 36.37 -4.01 19.18
CA PHE A 192 37.28 -5.15 19.12
C PHE A 192 38.70 -4.77 18.66
N LEU A 193 38.80 -3.89 17.66
CA LEU A 193 40.09 -3.53 17.06
C LEU A 193 40.86 -2.50 17.89
N TRP A 194 40.17 -1.62 18.63
CA TRP A 194 40.81 -0.54 19.40
C TRP A 194 41.72 -1.05 20.52
N PRO A 195 41.28 -1.96 21.43
CA PRO A 195 42.13 -2.51 22.48
C PRO A 195 43.22 -3.40 21.89
N LYS A 196 42.91 -4.15 20.82
CA LYS A 196 43.88 -5.03 20.16
C LYS A 196 45.00 -4.23 19.50
N ARG A 197 44.68 -3.11 18.82
CA ARG A 197 45.68 -2.20 18.26
C ARG A 197 46.46 -1.45 19.34
N TYR A 198 45.79 -1.02 20.41
CA TYR A 198 46.46 -0.39 21.56
C TYR A 198 47.46 -1.35 22.21
N ASN A 199 47.05 -2.60 22.45
CA ASN A 199 47.89 -3.60 23.07
C ASN A 199 49.06 -4.00 22.15
N ILE A 200 48.82 -4.22 20.84
CA ILE A 200 49.90 -4.52 19.87
C ILE A 200 50.88 -3.34 19.73
N LYS A 201 50.40 -2.09 19.70
CA LYS A 201 51.29 -0.92 19.71
C LYS A 201 52.12 -0.85 20.99
N ASN A 202 51.52 -1.16 22.15
CA ASN A 202 52.23 -1.17 23.42
C ASN A 202 53.31 -2.27 23.44
N TYR A 203 52.98 -3.49 23.00
CA TYR A 203 53.93 -4.59 22.83
C TYR A 203 55.06 -4.24 21.83
N LEU A 204 54.75 -3.68 20.67
CA LEU A 204 55.74 -3.26 19.67
C LEU A 204 56.65 -2.14 20.20
N SER A 205 56.10 -1.17 20.95
CA SER A 205 56.92 -0.12 21.56
C SER A 205 57.91 -0.69 22.60
N GLN A 206 57.48 -1.69 23.38
CA GLN A 206 58.36 -2.39 24.32
C GLN A 206 59.42 -3.23 23.59
N PHE A 207 59.06 -3.88 22.47
CA PHE A 207 60.02 -4.63 21.64
C PHE A 207 61.04 -3.70 20.97
N ILE A 208 60.63 -2.53 20.48
CA ILE A 208 61.52 -1.54 19.86
C ILE A 208 62.43 -0.92 20.92
N SER A 209 61.90 -0.53 22.09
CA SER A 209 62.71 -0.01 23.20
C SER A 209 63.72 -1.05 23.74
N LYS A 210 63.34 -2.33 23.81
CA LYS A 210 64.25 -3.43 24.17
C LYS A 210 65.32 -3.69 23.11
N LYS A 211 65.00 -3.51 21.82
CA LYS A 211 65.96 -3.60 20.71
C LYS A 211 66.96 -2.42 20.73
N GLU A 212 66.49 -1.23 21.04
CA GLU A 212 67.32 -0.02 21.13
C GLU A 212 68.29 -0.09 22.33
N SER A 213 67.84 -0.63 23.47
CA SER A 213 68.67 -0.94 24.65
C SER A 213 69.71 -2.05 24.43
N SER A 214 69.52 -2.94 23.46
CA SER A 214 70.47 -4.02 23.14
C SER A 214 71.44 -3.66 22.00
N THR A 215 71.20 -2.55 21.28
CA THR A 215 72.11 -2.04 20.23
C THR A 215 73.11 -1.01 20.78
N THR A 216 72.82 -0.40 21.95
CA THR A 216 73.68 0.60 22.62
C THR A 216 74.88 0.05 23.42
N PRO A 217 74.91 -1.19 23.98
CA PRO A 217 76.08 -1.66 24.72
C PRO A 217 77.29 -1.90 23.81
N GLU A 218 77.06 -2.35 22.57
CA GLU A 218 78.14 -2.76 21.66
C GLU A 218 78.87 -1.59 21.00
N TYR A 219 78.26 -0.40 20.93
CA TYR A 219 78.91 0.81 20.37
C TYR A 219 79.79 1.53 21.41
N ILE A 220 79.41 1.50 22.70
CA ILE A 220 80.18 2.16 23.76
C ILE A 220 81.43 1.35 24.14
N GLU A 221 81.34 0.02 24.19
CA GLU A 221 82.48 -0.85 24.52
C GLU A 221 83.55 -0.89 23.40
N ARG A 222 83.14 -0.72 22.13
CA ARG A 222 84.07 -0.67 20.99
C ARG A 222 84.84 0.66 20.91
N ASN A 223 84.24 1.77 21.36
CA ASN A 223 84.89 3.10 21.40
C ASN A 223 85.71 3.35 22.68
N SER A 224 85.43 2.67 23.80
CA SER A 224 86.30 2.74 24.98
C SER A 224 87.62 2.01 24.79
N ASN A 225 87.59 0.87 24.08
CA ASN A 225 88.80 0.07 23.83
C ASN A 225 89.75 0.69 22.79
N GLN A 226 89.24 1.50 21.85
CA GLN A 226 90.10 2.22 20.90
C GLN A 226 90.79 3.47 21.47
N ASN A 227 90.30 4.03 22.57
CA ASN A 227 90.90 5.22 23.19
C ASN A 227 91.94 4.89 24.27
N PHE A 228 92.01 3.63 24.72
CA PHE A 228 92.99 3.19 25.72
C PHE A 228 94.35 2.77 25.10
N GLU A 229 94.42 2.48 23.81
CA GLU A 229 95.68 2.12 23.11
C GLU A 229 96.47 3.33 22.57
N ARG A 230 96.13 4.58 22.94
CA ARG A 230 96.76 5.79 22.38
C ARG A 230 97.41 6.75 23.39
N THR A 231 97.78 6.27 24.57
CA THR A 231 98.66 6.96 25.55
C THR A 231 99.78 6.03 25.96
#